data_AF-A0A942C2J6-F1
#
_entry.id   AF-A0A942C2J6-F1
#
_cell.length_a   1.000
_cell.length_b   1.000
_cell.length_c   1.000
_cell.angle_alpha   90.00
_cell.angle_beta   90.00
_cell.angle_gamma   90.00
#
_symmetry.space_group_name_H-M   'P 1'
#
loop_
_entity.id
_entity.type
_entity.pdbx_description
1 polymer ?
#
loop_
_entity_poly.entity_id
_entity_poly.type
_entity_poly.pdbx_seq_one_letter_code
_entity_poly.pdbx_strand_id
1 'polypeptide(L)'
;MPRHHKIALPGNLPTDDEIKILRRKKTEMKWFVSLLLLFGVGLSTKAMKPQVCLSYEPATVTLKGKISRKTFAGPPNYESVKKGDTPEPYWILHLIKPICMDANEKIIGGEKREKKVSSLQLILSGEQYAQYKGLLGKRVEVSGKLMHAHTGHHHTKVLLTVKAIKGVRESVKNKRRVSAQEAFRFTSSEFGDPSSFPHNAAARYACEMGSKAAVKSLHEEENARGKKPSGSVQRWRHSHHHYHYGFRVEGSARG
;
A
#
# COMPACT_ATOMS: atom_id res chain seq x y z
N MET A 1 67.10 -73.40 -26.65
CA MET A 1 68.53 -73.09 -26.42
C MET A 1 68.66 -71.64 -25.94
N PRO A 2 69.61 -71.33 -25.06
CA PRO A 2 69.30 -71.07 -23.64
C PRO A 2 69.90 -69.75 -23.09
N ARG A 3 69.77 -69.56 -21.77
CA ARG A 3 70.61 -68.73 -20.86
C ARG A 3 70.27 -67.22 -20.83
N HIS A 4 70.30 -66.52 -19.70
CA HIS A 4 70.73 -66.86 -18.33
C HIS A 4 70.13 -65.84 -17.35
N HIS A 5 70.05 -66.31 -16.10
CA HIS A 5 69.78 -65.59 -14.85
C HIS A 5 70.31 -64.15 -14.74
N LYS A 6 69.61 -63.35 -13.91
CA LYS A 6 70.22 -62.82 -12.68
C LYS A 6 69.17 -62.50 -11.62
N ILE A 7 69.42 -63.08 -10.44
CA ILE A 7 68.80 -62.78 -9.16
C ILE A 7 69.49 -61.54 -8.59
N ALA A 8 68.72 -60.59 -8.06
CA ALA A 8 69.17 -59.63 -7.05
C ALA A 8 67.97 -59.27 -6.14
N LEU A 9 68.01 -59.73 -4.89
CA LEU A 9 67.37 -59.10 -3.73
C LEU A 9 68.38 -58.11 -3.12
N PRO A 10 68.08 -57.32 -2.07
CA PRO A 10 66.81 -56.80 -1.55
C PRO A 10 66.85 -55.27 -1.34
N GLY A 11 65.75 -54.68 -0.86
CA GLY A 11 65.84 -53.50 0.01
C GLY A 11 65.29 -52.20 -0.57
N ASN A 12 64.09 -51.83 -0.12
CA ASN A 12 63.93 -50.73 0.83
C ASN A 12 62.45 -50.66 1.22
N LEU A 13 62.15 -51.11 2.44
CA LEU A 13 60.92 -50.74 3.11
C LEU A 13 60.97 -49.22 3.32
N PRO A 14 59.94 -48.46 2.90
CA PRO A 14 59.91 -47.02 3.09
C PRO A 14 59.95 -46.69 4.58
N THR A 15 60.84 -45.78 4.97
CA THR A 15 61.00 -45.32 6.34
C THR A 15 59.74 -44.57 6.79
N ASP A 16 59.41 -44.65 8.08
CA ASP A 16 58.18 -44.12 8.68
C ASP A 16 57.90 -42.63 8.41
N ASP A 17 58.92 -41.87 8.01
CA ASP A 17 58.79 -40.45 7.70
C ASP A 17 58.25 -40.18 6.28
N GLU A 18 58.47 -41.06 5.29
CA GLU A 18 57.80 -40.96 3.99
C GLU A 18 56.29 -41.22 4.09
N ILE A 19 55.88 -42.12 4.98
CA ILE A 19 54.47 -42.45 5.22
C ILE A 19 53.71 -41.26 5.85
N LYS A 20 54.37 -40.45 6.69
CA LYS A 20 53.76 -39.26 7.32
C LYS A 20 53.50 -38.14 6.31
N ILE A 21 54.38 -37.93 5.34
CA ILE A 21 54.22 -36.88 4.32
C ILE A 21 53.05 -37.19 3.38
N LEU A 22 52.84 -38.47 3.04
CA LEU A 22 51.70 -38.91 2.21
C LEU A 22 50.35 -38.89 2.97
N ARG A 23 50.35 -38.98 4.30
CA ARG A 23 49.12 -38.79 5.11
C ARG A 23 48.74 -37.32 5.30
N ARG A 24 49.70 -36.39 5.33
CA ARG A 24 49.43 -34.97 5.59
C ARG A 24 48.76 -34.23 4.42
N LYS A 25 48.92 -34.72 3.19
CA LYS A 25 48.31 -34.12 1.97
C LYS A 25 46.89 -34.61 1.65
N LYS A 26 46.36 -35.61 2.36
CA LYS A 26 45.04 -36.22 2.06
C LYS A 26 43.89 -35.67 2.92
N THR A 27 44.22 -35.02 4.04
CA THR A 27 43.25 -34.44 4.97
C THR A 27 42.91 -32.97 4.66
N GLU A 28 43.81 -32.22 4.03
CA GLU A 28 43.58 -30.83 3.62
C GLU A 28 42.87 -30.71 2.25
N MET A 29 42.46 -31.80 1.60
CA MET A 29 41.63 -31.74 0.38
C MET A 29 40.14 -31.95 0.69
N LYS A 30 39.82 -32.62 1.81
CA LYS A 30 38.43 -32.95 2.17
C LYS A 30 37.69 -31.78 2.82
N TRP A 31 38.41 -30.92 3.55
CA TRP A 31 37.80 -29.74 4.17
C TRP A 31 37.43 -28.65 3.16
N PHE A 32 38.21 -28.45 2.09
CA PHE A 32 37.87 -27.46 1.06
C PHE A 32 36.68 -27.88 0.17
N VAL A 33 36.53 -29.17 -0.13
CA VAL A 33 35.37 -29.68 -0.89
C VAL A 33 34.10 -29.65 -0.03
N SER A 34 34.20 -29.91 1.28
CA SER A 34 33.07 -29.82 2.20
C SER A 34 32.63 -28.37 2.48
N LEU A 35 33.56 -27.41 2.50
CA LEU A 35 33.23 -25.99 2.67
C LEU A 35 32.55 -25.40 1.42
N LEU A 36 32.94 -25.84 0.22
CA LEU A 36 32.29 -25.47 -1.04
C LEU A 36 30.88 -26.08 -1.20
N LEU A 37 30.62 -27.25 -0.60
CA LEU A 37 29.30 -27.88 -0.59
C LEU A 37 28.34 -27.30 0.48
N LEU A 38 28.85 -26.72 1.57
CA LEU A 38 28.05 -26.04 2.60
C LEU A 38 27.77 -24.56 2.29
N PHE A 39 28.54 -23.92 1.40
CA PHE A 39 28.30 -22.57 0.87
C PHE A 39 27.55 -22.55 -0.48
N GLY A 40 26.92 -23.66 -0.86
CA GLY A 40 25.93 -23.72 -1.93
C GLY A 40 24.63 -22.98 -1.58
N VAL A 41 24.73 -21.72 -1.14
CA VAL A 41 23.58 -20.82 -0.99
C VAL A 41 23.10 -20.53 -2.40
N GLY A 42 22.06 -21.26 -2.83
CA GLY A 42 21.42 -21.06 -4.11
C GLY A 42 21.00 -19.61 -4.27
N LEU A 43 21.74 -18.86 -5.11
CA LEU A 43 21.28 -17.60 -5.66
C LEU A 43 20.06 -17.94 -6.53
N SER A 44 18.89 -17.89 -5.92
CA SER A 44 17.61 -17.95 -6.62
C SER A 44 17.50 -16.67 -7.44
N THR A 45 18.09 -16.69 -8.65
CA THR A 45 17.89 -15.65 -9.65
C THR A 45 16.43 -15.73 -10.06
N LYS A 46 15.58 -14.93 -9.40
CA LYS A 46 14.22 -14.74 -9.89
C LYS A 46 14.32 -14.18 -11.31
N ALA A 47 14.01 -15.02 -12.29
CA ALA A 47 13.89 -14.61 -13.68
C ALA A 47 12.88 -13.46 -13.74
N MET A 48 13.40 -12.24 -13.92
CA MET A 48 12.59 -11.05 -14.06
C MET A 48 11.88 -11.18 -15.40
N LYS A 49 10.57 -11.47 -15.38
CA LYS A 49 9.77 -11.51 -16.61
C LYS A 49 10.01 -10.19 -17.37
N PRO A 50 10.25 -10.23 -18.69
CA PRO A 50 10.40 -9.01 -19.47
C PRO A 50 9.12 -8.19 -19.30
N GLN A 51 9.27 -7.04 -18.63
CA GLN A 51 8.18 -6.09 -18.47
C GLN A 51 7.99 -5.38 -19.82
N VAL A 52 6.84 -5.59 -20.44
CA VAL A 52 6.45 -4.88 -21.66
C VAL A 52 6.31 -3.40 -21.29
N CYS A 53 7.06 -2.54 -21.97
CA CYS A 53 6.97 -1.10 -21.77
C CYS A 53 5.72 -0.54 -22.47
N LEU A 54 5.20 0.56 -21.95
CA LEU A 54 4.04 1.24 -22.50
C LEU A 54 4.49 2.24 -23.57
N SER A 55 3.60 2.51 -24.51
CA SER A 55 3.78 3.60 -25.47
C SER A 55 3.17 4.90 -24.93
N TYR A 56 3.69 6.04 -25.39
CA TYR A 56 3.04 7.33 -25.22
C TYR A 56 1.74 7.42 -26.04
N GLU A 57 1.15 8.60 -26.10
CA GLU A 57 -0.05 8.86 -26.89
C GLU A 57 0.10 8.45 -28.37
N PRO A 58 -0.99 8.03 -29.05
CA PRO A 58 -2.41 8.19 -28.70
C PRO A 58 -3.01 7.11 -27.78
N ALA A 59 -2.22 6.09 -27.40
CA ALA A 59 -2.72 4.96 -26.60
C ALA A 59 -3.30 5.41 -25.26
N THR A 60 -4.46 4.85 -24.89
CA THR A 60 -5.06 5.07 -23.57
C THR A 60 -4.67 3.92 -22.65
N VAL A 61 -4.18 4.26 -21.46
CA VAL A 61 -3.78 3.29 -20.42
C VAL A 61 -4.68 3.43 -19.21
N THR A 62 -4.59 2.45 -18.32
CA THR A 62 -5.23 2.50 -17.00
C THR A 62 -4.22 2.09 -15.93
N LEU A 63 -3.91 3.01 -15.03
CA LEU A 63 -2.86 2.89 -14.03
C LEU A 63 -3.45 2.92 -12.62
N LYS A 64 -2.91 2.08 -11.73
CA LYS A 64 -3.34 1.99 -10.32
C LYS A 64 -2.31 2.61 -9.40
N GLY A 65 -2.77 3.43 -8.47
CA GLY A 65 -1.88 4.19 -7.60
C GLY A 65 -2.60 4.89 -6.46
N LYS A 66 -1.84 5.71 -5.73
CA LYS A 66 -2.36 6.64 -4.71
C LYS A 66 -2.16 8.07 -5.21
N ILE A 67 -3.19 8.90 -5.14
CA ILE A 67 -3.06 10.32 -5.48
C ILE A 67 -2.56 11.09 -4.27
N SER A 68 -1.59 11.98 -4.47
CA SER A 68 -1.21 13.01 -3.52
C SER A 68 -1.23 14.39 -4.19
N ARG A 69 -1.32 15.46 -3.38
CA ARG A 69 -1.09 16.83 -3.84
C ARG A 69 0.36 17.19 -3.49
N LYS A 70 1.10 17.75 -4.44
CA LYS A 70 2.44 18.28 -4.22
C LYS A 70 2.52 19.69 -4.79
N THR A 71 3.16 20.60 -4.04
CA THR A 71 3.44 21.96 -4.48
C THR A 71 4.88 22.03 -4.98
N PHE A 72 5.07 22.62 -6.15
CA PHE A 72 6.36 22.85 -6.78
C PHE A 72 6.63 24.36 -6.90
N ALA A 73 7.88 24.74 -7.15
CA ALA A 73 8.23 26.10 -7.52
C ALA A 73 7.92 26.30 -9.01
N GLY A 74 7.13 27.32 -9.32
CA GLY A 74 6.80 27.77 -10.66
C GLY A 74 7.61 29.02 -11.06
N PRO A 75 7.07 29.86 -11.96
CA PRO A 75 7.71 31.10 -12.37
C PRO A 75 8.05 32.05 -11.22
N PRO A 76 9.05 32.93 -11.39
CA PRO A 76 9.86 33.07 -12.61
C PRO A 76 11.02 32.08 -12.72
N ASN A 77 11.59 31.61 -11.60
CA ASN A 77 12.86 30.86 -11.63
C ASN A 77 12.69 29.33 -11.50
N TYR A 78 11.54 28.84 -11.02
CA TYR A 78 11.27 27.42 -10.80
C TYR A 78 12.22 26.73 -9.80
N GLU A 79 12.79 27.48 -8.85
CA GLU A 79 13.77 26.99 -7.89
C GLU A 79 13.20 26.88 -6.47
N SER A 80 12.53 27.91 -5.97
CA SER A 80 12.10 27.98 -4.59
C SER A 80 10.94 28.95 -4.36
N VAL A 81 9.83 28.39 -3.87
CA VAL A 81 8.70 29.16 -3.35
C VAL A 81 9.12 30.09 -2.21
N LYS A 82 10.06 29.67 -1.36
CA LYS A 82 10.55 30.49 -0.25
C LYS A 82 11.36 31.71 -0.72
N LYS A 83 11.89 31.67 -1.94
CA LYS A 83 12.66 32.77 -2.55
C LYS A 83 11.81 33.63 -3.49
N GLY A 84 10.49 33.43 -3.55
CA GLY A 84 9.57 34.26 -4.32
C GLY A 84 8.96 33.60 -5.56
N ASP A 85 9.27 32.34 -5.86
CA ASP A 85 8.63 31.65 -6.98
C ASP A 85 7.17 31.31 -6.67
N THR A 86 6.34 31.34 -7.71
CA THR A 86 4.90 31.06 -7.62
C THR A 86 4.68 29.59 -7.23
N PRO A 87 3.93 29.28 -6.18
CA PRO A 87 3.64 27.90 -5.81
C PRO A 87 2.69 27.24 -6.82
N GLU A 88 3.12 26.13 -7.43
CA GLU A 88 2.31 25.35 -8.37
C GLU A 88 1.83 24.03 -7.76
N PRO A 89 0.55 23.92 -7.36
CA PRO A 89 0.01 22.67 -6.84
C PRO A 89 -0.40 21.72 -7.97
N TYR A 90 0.21 20.54 -8.02
CA TYR A 90 -0.18 19.45 -8.92
C TYR A 90 -0.58 18.20 -8.15
N TRP A 91 -1.37 17.35 -8.81
CA TRP A 91 -1.65 16.01 -8.30
C TRP A 91 -0.68 15.01 -8.89
N ILE A 92 -0.10 14.19 -8.03
CA ILE A 92 0.83 13.13 -8.40
C ILE A 92 0.16 11.78 -8.15
N LEU A 93 0.15 10.93 -9.17
CA LEU A 93 -0.22 9.52 -9.05
C LEU A 93 1.04 8.72 -8.72
N HIS A 94 1.12 8.19 -7.51
CA HIS A 94 2.16 7.24 -7.10
C HIS A 94 1.71 5.83 -7.46
N LEU A 95 2.41 5.18 -8.39
CA LEU A 95 2.04 3.87 -8.90
C LEU A 95 2.27 2.76 -7.86
N ILE A 96 1.39 1.77 -7.86
CA ILE A 96 1.58 0.55 -7.07
C ILE A 96 2.75 -0.28 -7.63
N LYS A 97 2.90 -0.30 -8.95
CA LYS A 97 3.98 -0.97 -9.67
C LYS A 97 4.63 0.02 -10.64
N PRO A 98 5.96 0.17 -10.62
CA PRO A 98 6.63 1.00 -11.62
C PRO A 98 6.39 0.50 -13.03
N ILE A 99 6.33 1.43 -13.98
CA ILE A 99 6.22 1.15 -15.42
C ILE A 99 7.50 1.54 -16.15
N CYS A 100 7.60 1.17 -17.41
CA CYS A 100 8.57 1.74 -18.35
C CYS A 100 7.84 2.26 -19.58
N MET A 101 8.47 3.23 -20.24
CA MET A 101 8.00 3.82 -21.49
C MET A 101 8.98 3.49 -22.60
N ASP A 102 8.47 3.12 -23.77
CA ASP A 102 9.28 3.06 -24.97
C ASP A 102 9.49 4.46 -25.56
N ALA A 103 10.62 4.66 -26.25
CA ALA A 103 10.84 5.88 -27.01
C ALA A 103 9.91 5.91 -28.22
N ASN A 104 9.55 7.12 -28.65
CA ASN A 104 8.90 7.33 -29.93
C ASN A 104 9.80 8.17 -30.81
N GLU A 105 10.58 7.49 -31.64
CA GLU A 105 11.60 8.10 -32.51
C GLU A 105 11.00 9.00 -33.60
N LYS A 106 9.68 8.91 -33.83
CA LYS A 106 8.96 9.79 -34.77
C LYS A 106 8.79 11.21 -34.24
N ILE A 107 8.95 11.42 -32.92
CA ILE A 107 8.79 12.73 -32.27
C ILE A 107 10.18 13.29 -31.94
N ILE A 108 10.64 14.27 -32.73
CA ILE A 108 11.92 14.93 -32.52
C ILE A 108 11.93 15.60 -31.14
N GLY A 109 12.89 15.22 -30.29
CA GLY A 109 13.17 15.87 -29.02
C GLY A 109 12.20 15.58 -27.87
N GLY A 110 11.09 14.88 -28.10
CA GLY A 110 9.98 14.82 -27.14
C GLY A 110 9.92 13.55 -26.30
N GLU A 111 9.93 12.38 -26.92
CA GLU A 111 9.48 11.14 -26.27
C GLU A 111 10.59 10.12 -26.09
N LYS A 112 11.30 10.24 -24.95
CA LYS A 112 12.43 9.39 -24.60
C LYS A 112 11.98 8.11 -23.89
N ARG A 113 12.84 7.09 -23.98
CA ARG A 113 12.68 5.85 -23.22
C ARG A 113 12.86 6.11 -21.72
N GLU A 114 11.89 5.70 -20.92
CA GLU A 114 11.94 5.84 -19.46
C GLU A 114 11.83 4.50 -18.75
N LYS A 115 12.61 4.34 -17.68
CA LYS A 115 12.67 3.10 -16.89
C LYS A 115 12.21 3.37 -15.46
N LYS A 116 11.49 2.41 -14.87
CA LYS A 116 11.07 2.43 -13.46
C LYS A 116 10.32 3.72 -13.06
N VAL A 117 9.47 4.22 -13.95
CA VAL A 117 8.58 5.35 -13.66
C VAL A 117 7.63 4.93 -12.56
N SER A 118 7.70 5.60 -11.41
CA SER A 118 6.92 5.25 -10.21
C SER A 118 5.91 6.33 -9.83
N SER A 119 6.00 7.52 -10.41
CA SER A 119 5.11 8.64 -10.14
C SER A 119 4.87 9.46 -11.41
N LEU A 120 3.64 9.90 -11.60
CA LEU A 120 3.23 10.73 -12.74
C LEU A 120 2.49 11.97 -12.24
N GLN A 121 2.81 13.12 -12.80
CA GLN A 121 1.98 14.30 -12.71
C GLN A 121 0.70 14.07 -13.53
N LEU A 122 -0.44 14.33 -12.89
CA LEU A 122 -1.74 14.28 -13.54
C LEU A 122 -2.01 15.64 -14.21
N ILE A 123 -2.29 15.62 -15.50
CA ILE A 123 -2.81 16.79 -16.22
C ILE A 123 -4.33 16.74 -16.12
N LEU A 124 -4.89 17.71 -15.38
CA LEU A 124 -6.30 17.82 -15.03
C LEU A 124 -6.81 19.22 -15.38
N SER A 125 -8.04 19.31 -15.88
CA SER A 125 -8.75 20.59 -15.99
C SER A 125 -9.22 21.08 -14.61
N GLY A 126 -9.60 22.37 -14.50
CA GLY A 126 -10.17 22.92 -13.27
C GLY A 126 -11.43 22.17 -12.81
N GLU A 127 -12.29 21.77 -13.75
CA GLU A 127 -13.47 20.94 -13.47
C GLU A 127 -13.09 19.56 -12.92
N GLN A 128 -12.09 18.91 -13.51
CA GLN A 128 -11.63 17.59 -13.04
C GLN A 128 -11.02 17.67 -11.64
N TYR A 129 -10.28 18.74 -11.31
CA TYR A 129 -9.81 18.96 -9.94
C TYR A 129 -10.98 19.04 -8.95
N ALA A 130 -12.04 19.79 -9.29
CA ALA A 130 -13.22 19.91 -8.45
C ALA A 130 -13.98 18.58 -8.32
N GLN A 131 -14.17 17.86 -9.44
CA GLN A 131 -14.85 16.58 -9.51
C GLN A 131 -14.16 15.50 -8.65
N TYR A 132 -12.83 15.40 -8.74
CA TYR A 132 -12.08 14.32 -8.12
C TYR A 132 -11.49 14.65 -6.75
N LYS A 133 -11.75 15.84 -6.18
CA LYS A 133 -11.16 16.29 -4.91
C LYS A 133 -11.29 15.28 -3.76
N GLY A 134 -12.40 14.55 -3.73
CA GLY A 134 -12.69 13.51 -2.72
C GLY A 134 -11.83 12.25 -2.83
N LEU A 135 -10.97 12.14 -3.86
CA LEU A 135 -10.04 11.03 -4.10
C LEU A 135 -8.59 11.35 -3.70
N LEU A 136 -8.29 12.58 -3.27
CA LEU A 136 -6.99 12.92 -2.71
C LEU A 136 -6.62 12.01 -1.54
N GLY A 137 -5.40 11.48 -1.56
CA GLY A 137 -4.90 10.54 -0.55
C GLY A 137 -5.43 9.12 -0.67
N LYS A 138 -6.33 8.82 -1.62
CA LYS A 138 -6.94 7.49 -1.79
C LYS A 138 -6.23 6.67 -2.87
N ARG A 139 -6.44 5.35 -2.81
CA ARG A 139 -6.10 4.43 -3.89
C ARG A 139 -7.11 4.53 -5.01
N VAL A 140 -6.62 4.66 -6.24
CA VAL A 140 -7.41 4.93 -7.43
C VAL A 140 -6.93 4.10 -8.61
N GLU A 141 -7.80 4.05 -9.61
CA GLU A 141 -7.50 3.65 -10.97
C GLU A 141 -7.70 4.89 -11.87
N VAL A 142 -6.64 5.30 -12.56
CA VAL A 142 -6.64 6.48 -13.44
C VAL A 142 -6.49 6.02 -14.87
N SER A 143 -7.40 6.42 -15.75
CA SER A 143 -7.27 6.20 -17.19
C SER A 143 -6.95 7.50 -17.91
N GLY A 144 -6.16 7.41 -18.98
CA GLY A 144 -5.66 8.58 -19.69
C GLY A 144 -4.62 8.25 -20.74
N LYS A 145 -4.03 9.30 -21.31
CA LYS A 145 -2.94 9.21 -22.29
C LYS A 145 -1.62 9.62 -21.65
N LEU A 146 -0.57 8.87 -21.94
CA LEU A 146 0.77 9.15 -21.42
C LEU A 146 1.51 10.10 -22.35
N MET A 147 2.27 11.01 -21.77
CA MET A 147 3.11 11.96 -22.50
C MET A 147 4.42 12.20 -21.76
N HIS A 148 5.47 12.55 -22.48
CA HIS A 148 6.75 12.91 -21.88
C HIS A 148 6.76 14.39 -21.43
N ALA A 149 7.55 14.70 -20.40
CA ALA A 149 7.79 16.06 -19.93
C ALA A 149 8.48 16.93 -21.00
N HIS A 150 8.02 18.16 -21.17
CA HIS A 150 8.58 19.07 -22.18
C HIS A 150 8.48 20.57 -21.82
N THR A 151 7.86 20.94 -20.69
CA THR A 151 7.78 22.33 -20.21
C THR A 151 8.33 22.47 -18.79
N GLY A 152 8.60 23.70 -18.34
CA GLY A 152 8.96 23.99 -16.94
C GLY A 152 7.87 23.66 -15.91
N HIS A 153 6.62 23.50 -16.37
CA HIS A 153 5.49 23.11 -15.52
C HIS A 153 5.34 21.58 -15.38
N HIS A 154 6.19 20.79 -16.04
CA HIS A 154 6.17 19.34 -16.00
C HIS A 154 7.19 18.83 -14.97
N HIS A 155 6.70 18.46 -13.79
CA HIS A 155 7.51 18.12 -12.61
C HIS A 155 7.79 16.62 -12.45
N THR A 156 7.37 15.80 -13.41
CA THR A 156 7.70 14.37 -13.52
C THR A 156 8.03 14.02 -14.95
N LYS A 157 8.96 13.07 -15.18
CA LYS A 157 9.40 12.69 -16.53
C LYS A 157 8.26 12.23 -17.46
N VAL A 158 7.26 11.55 -16.90
CA VAL A 158 6.08 11.08 -17.62
C VAL A 158 4.83 11.62 -16.93
N LEU A 159 3.91 12.15 -17.72
CA LEU A 159 2.66 12.73 -17.27
C LEU A 159 1.50 11.89 -17.80
N LEU A 160 0.33 12.03 -17.17
CA LEU A 160 -0.90 11.38 -17.58
C LEU A 160 -2.00 12.42 -17.77
N THR A 161 -2.41 12.63 -19.02
CA THR A 161 -3.59 13.43 -19.35
C THR A 161 -4.83 12.64 -19.01
N VAL A 162 -5.53 13.08 -17.96
CA VAL A 162 -6.56 12.28 -17.31
C VAL A 162 -7.85 12.28 -18.12
N LYS A 163 -8.33 11.08 -18.43
CA LYS A 163 -9.67 10.83 -18.95
C LYS A 163 -10.66 10.55 -17.83
N ALA A 164 -10.31 9.69 -16.87
CA ALA A 164 -11.17 9.38 -15.72
C ALA A 164 -10.38 8.91 -14.50
N ILE A 165 -10.93 9.14 -13.30
CA ILE A 165 -10.41 8.62 -12.03
C ILE A 165 -11.51 7.85 -11.31
N LYS A 166 -11.23 6.62 -10.90
CA LYS A 166 -12.13 5.78 -10.09
C LYS A 166 -11.47 5.42 -8.77
N GLY A 167 -12.19 5.55 -7.66
CA GLY A 167 -11.74 5.06 -6.36
C GLY A 167 -11.70 3.53 -6.33
N VAL A 168 -10.62 2.94 -5.82
CA VAL A 168 -10.55 1.49 -5.60
C VAL A 168 -11.16 1.20 -4.23
N ARG A 169 -12.28 0.49 -4.21
CA ARG A 169 -12.85 -0.04 -2.96
C ARG A 169 -11.98 -1.20 -2.50
N GLU A 170 -11.28 -1.05 -1.38
CA GLU A 170 -10.59 -2.17 -0.77
C GLU A 170 -11.64 -3.19 -0.31
N SER A 171 -11.46 -4.45 -0.73
CA SER A 171 -12.37 -5.53 -0.38
C SER A 171 -12.32 -5.71 1.15
N VAL A 172 -13.43 -5.46 1.83
CA VAL A 172 -13.61 -5.68 3.27
C VAL A 172 -13.67 -7.20 3.55
N LYS A 173 -12.62 -7.96 3.21
CA LYS A 173 -12.48 -9.36 3.60
C LYS A 173 -11.55 -9.54 4.80
N ASN A 174 -10.65 -8.59 5.05
CA ASN A 174 -9.65 -8.73 6.13
C ASN A 174 -10.03 -8.03 7.45
N LYS A 175 -10.99 -7.08 7.46
CA LYS A 175 -11.38 -6.36 8.68
C LYS A 175 -12.21 -7.23 9.65
N ARG A 176 -12.89 -8.28 9.16
CA ARG A 176 -13.72 -9.19 9.97
C ARG A 176 -12.94 -10.31 10.65
N ARG A 177 -11.74 -10.69 10.17
CA ARG A 177 -10.92 -11.73 10.82
C ARG A 177 -10.20 -11.21 12.07
N VAL A 178 -9.79 -9.95 12.05
CA VAL A 178 -9.12 -9.32 13.21
C VAL A 178 -10.10 -9.12 14.36
N SER A 179 -11.33 -8.63 14.10
CA SER A 179 -12.31 -8.41 15.18
C SER A 179 -12.85 -9.71 15.79
N ALA A 180 -12.92 -10.80 15.03
CA ALA A 180 -13.37 -12.09 15.56
C ALA A 180 -12.31 -12.73 16.49
N GLN A 181 -11.02 -12.58 16.19
CA GLN A 181 -9.94 -13.10 17.04
C GLN A 181 -9.69 -12.24 18.29
N GLU A 182 -9.87 -10.92 18.20
CA GLU A 182 -9.79 -10.03 19.36
C GLU A 182 -10.99 -10.21 20.29
N ALA A 183 -12.21 -10.36 19.74
CA ALA A 183 -13.41 -10.68 20.54
C ALA A 183 -13.27 -12.03 21.27
N PHE A 184 -12.66 -13.04 20.64
CA PHE A 184 -12.43 -14.36 21.25
C PHE A 184 -11.38 -14.33 22.39
N ARG A 185 -10.36 -13.46 22.29
CA ARG A 185 -9.38 -13.29 23.38
C ARG A 185 -9.94 -12.54 24.58
N PHE A 186 -10.84 -11.59 24.35
CA PHE A 186 -11.46 -10.82 25.43
C PHE A 186 -12.42 -11.68 26.28
N THR A 187 -13.09 -12.67 25.67
CA THR A 187 -14.01 -13.55 26.40
C THR A 187 -13.33 -14.54 27.35
N SER A 188 -12.04 -14.83 27.15
CA SER A 188 -11.33 -15.86 27.93
C SER A 188 -10.54 -15.33 29.13
N SER A 189 -10.30 -14.01 29.25
CA SER A 189 -9.46 -13.46 30.32
C SER A 189 -10.21 -12.91 31.53
N GLU A 190 -11.53 -12.72 31.46
CA GLU A 190 -12.33 -12.16 32.58
C GLU A 190 -13.39 -13.09 33.18
N PHE A 191 -13.68 -14.24 32.57
CA PHE A 191 -14.70 -15.14 33.09
C PHE A 191 -14.08 -16.47 33.53
N GLY A 192 -13.93 -16.60 34.85
CA GLY A 192 -13.69 -17.87 35.51
C GLY A 192 -14.77 -18.90 35.17
N ASP A 193 -14.35 -20.16 35.24
CA ASP A 193 -15.10 -21.42 35.07
C ASP A 193 -16.59 -21.30 34.60
N PRO A 194 -16.89 -21.72 33.35
CA PRO A 194 -18.24 -21.70 32.77
C PRO A 194 -19.29 -22.56 33.50
N SER A 195 -18.90 -23.37 34.47
CA SER A 195 -19.82 -24.20 35.26
C SER A 195 -20.64 -23.43 36.31
N SER A 196 -20.37 -22.14 36.51
CA SER A 196 -20.98 -21.33 37.58
C SER A 196 -22.17 -20.44 37.16
N PHE A 197 -22.60 -20.44 35.89
CA PHE A 197 -23.68 -19.57 35.43
C PHE A 197 -25.05 -20.28 35.32
N PRO A 198 -26.13 -19.71 35.89
CA PRO A 198 -27.48 -20.25 35.71
C PRO A 198 -27.94 -20.08 34.26
N HIS A 199 -28.64 -21.11 33.77
CA HIS A 199 -28.89 -21.48 32.36
C HIS A 199 -29.39 -20.43 31.35
N ASN A 200 -29.63 -19.16 31.71
CA ASN A 200 -30.26 -18.17 30.82
C ASN A 200 -29.56 -16.79 30.77
N ALA A 201 -28.35 -16.63 31.33
CA ALA A 201 -27.65 -15.34 31.33
C ALA A 201 -26.90 -15.03 30.01
N ALA A 202 -26.26 -16.04 29.40
CA ALA A 202 -25.45 -15.86 28.18
C ALA A 202 -26.29 -15.43 26.96
N ALA A 203 -27.51 -15.95 26.82
CA ALA A 203 -28.41 -15.61 25.72
C ALA A 203 -28.93 -14.15 25.82
N ARG A 204 -29.18 -13.66 27.05
CA ARG A 204 -29.60 -12.27 27.28
C ARG A 204 -28.48 -11.28 26.99
N TYR A 205 -27.25 -11.59 27.41
CA TYR A 205 -26.09 -10.74 27.15
C TYR A 205 -25.72 -10.67 25.67
N ALA A 206 -25.79 -11.80 24.94
CA ALA A 206 -25.56 -11.82 23.50
C ALA A 206 -26.62 -11.01 22.71
N CYS A 207 -27.88 -11.04 23.16
CA CYS A 207 -28.97 -10.26 22.55
C CYS A 207 -28.82 -8.75 22.82
N GLU A 208 -28.37 -8.35 24.02
CA GLU A 208 -28.19 -6.94 24.36
C GLU A 208 -26.96 -6.32 23.67
N MET A 209 -25.88 -7.08 23.51
CA MET A 209 -24.69 -6.66 22.75
C MET A 209 -24.96 -6.60 21.24
N GLY A 210 -25.77 -7.52 20.70
CA GLY A 210 -26.24 -7.47 19.31
C GLY A 210 -27.11 -6.25 19.03
N SER A 211 -27.97 -5.87 19.98
CA SER A 211 -28.82 -4.66 19.91
C SER A 211 -27.99 -3.37 19.90
N LYS A 212 -27.04 -3.21 20.85
CA LYS A 212 -26.19 -2.01 20.92
C LYS A 212 -25.28 -1.85 19.70
N ALA A 213 -24.79 -2.95 19.13
CA ALA A 213 -24.00 -2.94 17.89
C ALA A 213 -24.84 -2.57 16.65
N ALA A 214 -26.08 -3.06 16.57
CA ALA A 214 -27.01 -2.72 15.48
C ALA A 214 -27.43 -1.25 15.52
N VAL A 215 -27.74 -0.69 16.70
CA VAL A 215 -28.13 0.72 16.87
C VAL A 215 -26.99 1.68 16.50
N LYS A 216 -25.74 1.35 16.83
CA LYS A 216 -24.57 2.15 16.43
C LYS A 216 -24.36 2.16 14.91
N SER A 217 -24.66 1.06 14.22
CA SER A 217 -24.55 0.96 12.75
C SER A 217 -25.61 1.78 12.00
N LEU A 218 -26.82 1.90 12.56
CA LEU A 218 -27.89 2.70 11.95
C LEU A 218 -27.65 4.21 12.14
N HIS A 219 -27.08 4.62 13.27
CA HIS A 219 -26.76 6.03 13.54
C HIS A 219 -25.62 6.58 12.66
N GLU A 220 -24.66 5.73 12.26
CA GLU A 220 -23.61 6.09 11.30
C GLU A 220 -24.11 6.10 9.83
N GLU A 221 -25.20 5.40 9.52
CA GLU A 221 -25.79 5.39 8.18
C GLU A 221 -26.74 6.58 7.92
N GLU A 222 -27.44 7.07 8.94
CA GLU A 222 -28.27 8.29 8.85
C GLU A 222 -27.41 9.56 8.73
N ASN A 223 -26.25 9.62 9.38
CA ASN A 223 -25.36 10.79 9.28
C ASN A 223 -24.64 10.90 7.92
N ALA A 224 -24.65 9.81 7.12
CA ALA A 224 -24.12 9.78 5.76
C ALA A 224 -25.15 10.15 4.68
N ARG A 225 -26.45 10.22 5.01
CA ARG A 225 -27.52 10.69 4.11
C ARG A 225 -28.10 11.98 4.65
N GLY A 226 -27.47 13.11 4.29
CA GLY A 226 -27.92 14.45 4.69
C GLY A 226 -29.37 14.77 4.28
N LYS A 227 -30.34 14.38 5.11
CA LYS A 227 -31.74 14.81 5.04
C LYS A 227 -32.07 15.57 6.31
N LYS A 228 -32.37 16.87 6.16
CA LYS A 228 -32.97 17.69 7.23
C LYS A 228 -34.35 17.11 7.59
N PRO A 229 -34.70 16.95 8.88
CA PRO A 229 -36.07 16.63 9.24
C PRO A 229 -36.94 17.89 9.15
N SER A 230 -37.95 17.78 8.31
CA SER A 230 -39.12 18.65 8.22
C SER A 230 -40.22 18.06 9.12
N GLY A 231 -40.79 18.88 10.01
CA GLY A 231 -42.15 18.71 10.51
C GLY A 231 -42.38 17.76 11.70
N SER A 232 -42.67 18.40 12.85
CA SER A 232 -43.73 18.08 13.83
C SER A 232 -44.09 16.63 14.18
N VAL A 233 -44.08 16.29 15.48
CA VAL A 233 -45.31 16.07 16.29
C VAL A 233 -45.00 15.53 17.71
N GLN A 234 -45.68 16.16 18.66
CA GLN A 234 -46.15 15.76 20.01
C GLN A 234 -45.18 15.45 21.17
N ARG A 235 -45.20 16.41 22.10
CA ARG A 235 -44.70 16.44 23.47
C ARG A 235 -45.68 15.75 24.41
N TRP A 236 -45.25 14.66 25.07
CA TRP A 236 -45.91 14.12 26.27
C TRP A 236 -45.38 14.84 27.52
N ARG A 237 -46.30 15.33 28.34
CA ARG A 237 -46.04 15.99 29.64
C ARG A 237 -45.64 14.95 30.69
N HIS A 238 -44.67 15.30 31.53
CA HIS A 238 -44.72 14.98 32.96
C HIS A 238 -44.32 16.22 33.75
N SER A 239 -45.12 16.50 34.78
CA SER A 239 -45.09 17.64 35.68
C SER A 239 -44.02 17.47 36.77
N HIS A 240 -43.39 18.58 37.17
CA HIS A 240 -43.16 19.05 38.55
C HIS A 240 -41.84 19.82 38.62
N HIS A 241 -41.92 21.15 38.69
CA HIS A 241 -41.58 21.92 39.89
C HIS A 241 -41.78 23.42 39.64
N HIS A 242 -42.47 24.05 40.60
CA HIS A 242 -42.67 25.48 40.75
C HIS A 242 -41.33 26.24 40.74
N TYR A 243 -41.30 27.43 40.13
CA TYR A 243 -40.96 28.69 40.82
C TYR A 243 -41.56 29.88 40.03
N HIS A 244 -42.00 30.87 40.81
CA HIS A 244 -42.83 32.03 40.46
C HIS A 244 -42.10 33.16 39.72
N TYR A 245 -42.92 34.17 39.35
CA TYR A 245 -42.63 35.54 38.87
C TYR A 245 -42.43 35.65 37.35
N GLY A 246 -43.16 36.45 36.57
CA GLY A 246 -44.22 37.44 36.78
C GLY A 246 -44.46 38.18 35.45
N PHE A 247 -45.70 38.65 35.24
CA PHE A 247 -46.21 39.68 34.32
C PHE A 247 -45.16 40.51 33.52
N ARG A 248 -45.35 40.96 32.27
CA ARG A 248 -46.54 41.59 31.67
C ARG A 248 -46.40 41.71 30.14
N VAL A 249 -47.57 41.79 29.52
CA VAL A 249 -47.96 42.06 28.12
C VAL A 249 -47.37 43.36 27.56
N GLU A 250 -46.98 43.37 26.27
CA GLU A 250 -47.56 44.24 25.24
C GLU A 250 -46.97 43.94 23.85
N GLY A 251 -47.86 43.65 22.91
CA GLY A 251 -47.53 43.63 21.49
C GLY A 251 -47.77 45.01 20.88
N SER A 252 -47.06 45.31 19.81
CA SER A 252 -47.58 46.22 18.79
C SER A 252 -47.01 45.82 17.44
N ALA A 253 -47.93 45.60 16.51
CA ALA A 253 -47.66 45.46 15.09
C ALA A 253 -48.01 46.77 14.39
N ARG A 254 -47.35 46.97 13.25
CA ARG A 254 -47.66 47.85 12.11
C ARG A 254 -46.87 49.16 12.00
N GLY A 255 -46.41 49.36 10.77
CA GLY A 255 -45.59 50.42 10.22
C GLY A 255 -44.94 49.85 8.98
#